data_AF-A0A1G8L4Y8-F1
#
_entry.id   AF-A0A1G8L4Y8-F1
#
_cell.length_a   1.000
_cell.length_b   1.000
_cell.length_c   1.000
_cell.angle_alpha   90.00
_cell.angle_beta   90.00
_cell.angle_gamma   90.00
#
_symmetry.space_group_name_H-M   'P 1'
#
loop_
_entity.id
_entity.type
_entity.pdbx_description
1 polymer ?
#
loop_
_entity_poly.entity_id
_entity_poly.type
_entity_poly.pdbx_seq_one_letter_code
_entity_poly.pdbx_strand_id
1 'polypeptide(L)' 'MAHNKDVILAADAFDLSVALGCSPDTVEDLRGMGVLASQGELWEVGAARDYLRDAAWADSLWH' A
#
# COMPACT_ATOMS: atom_id res chain seq x y z
N MET A 1 17.06 -14.21 2.72
CA MET A 1 16.01 -13.60 3.55
C MET A 1 14.71 -13.89 2.83
N ALA A 2 13.77 -14.61 3.45
CA ALA A 2 12.48 -14.88 2.83
C ALA A 2 11.73 -13.55 2.74
N HIS A 3 11.67 -12.96 1.54
CA HIS A 3 10.70 -11.91 1.26
C HIS A 3 9.34 -12.57 1.41
N ASN A 4 8.75 -12.45 2.60
CA ASN A 4 7.33 -12.65 2.77
C ASN A 4 6.70 -11.61 1.84
N LYS A 5 6.33 -12.02 0.62
CA LYS A 5 5.54 -11.16 -0.25
C LYS A 5 4.27 -10.87 0.54
N ASP A 6 4.17 -9.65 1.02
CA ASP A 6 3.00 -9.15 1.70
C ASP A 6 1.96 -8.95 0.60
N VAL A 7 1.13 -9.97 0.44
CA VAL A 7 0.12 -10.04 -0.61
C VAL A 7 -1.23 -9.99 0.05
N ILE A 8 -2.07 -9.08 -0.41
CA ILE A 8 -3.45 -8.92 0.06
C ILE A 8 -4.39 -9.26 -1.08
N LEU A 9 -5.44 -10.03 -0.76
CA LEU A 9 -6.54 -10.26 -1.68
C LEU A 9 -7.54 -9.12 -1.51
N ALA A 10 -7.78 -8.36 -2.57
CA ALA A 10 -8.73 -7.25 -2.57
C ALA A 10 -9.45 -7.18 -3.91
N ALA A 11 -10.78 -7.08 -3.86
CA ALA A 11 -11.62 -7.03 -5.04
C ALA A 11 -11.65 -5.63 -5.67
N ASP A 12 -11.56 -4.60 -4.84
CA ASP A 12 -11.59 -3.20 -5.27
C ASP A 12 -10.66 -2.29 -4.43
N ALA A 13 -10.57 -1.02 -4.83
CA ALA A 13 -9.74 -0.02 -4.16
C ALA A 13 -10.21 0.28 -2.73
N PHE A 14 -11.48 0.06 -2.41
CA PHE A 14 -12.01 0.26 -1.06
C PHE A 14 -11.53 -0.84 -0.12
N ASP A 15 -11.58 -2.11 -0.53
CA ASP A 15 -11.03 -3.24 0.25
C ASP A 15 -9.53 -3.06 0.51
N LEU A 16 -8.78 -2.62 -0.51
CA LEU A 16 -7.37 -2.26 -0.38
C LEU A 16 -7.14 -1.13 0.61
N SER A 17 -7.97 -0.08 0.57
CA SER A 17 -7.86 1.07 1.46
C SER A 17 -8.04 0.65 2.93
N VAL A 18 -8.99 -0.24 3.20
CA VAL A 18 -9.23 -0.80 4.54
C VAL A 18 -8.06 -1.66 4.98
N ALA A 19 -7.54 -2.52 4.10
CA ALA A 19 -6.43 -3.41 4.42
C ALA A 19 -5.10 -2.67 4.63
N LEU A 20 -4.90 -1.55 3.94
CA LEU A 20 -3.72 -0.68 4.05
C LEU A 20 -3.88 0.39 5.13
N GLY A 21 -5.11 0.61 5.64
CA GLY A 21 -5.41 1.67 6.60
C GLY A 21 -5.30 3.08 6.02
N CYS A 22 -5.51 3.25 4.72
CA CYS A 22 -5.46 4.53 4.01
C CYS A 22 -6.81 4.84 3.33
N SER A 23 -6.94 6.02 2.70
CA SER A 23 -8.13 6.37 1.93
C SER A 23 -8.09 5.74 0.52
N PRO A 24 -9.26 5.51 -0.12
CA PRO A 24 -9.33 4.98 -1.48
C PRO A 24 -8.58 5.84 -2.50
N ASP A 25 -8.60 7.17 -2.33
CA ASP A 25 -7.85 8.10 -3.20
C ASP A 25 -6.34 7.84 -3.13
N THR A 26 -5.80 7.58 -1.93
CA THR A 26 -4.39 7.24 -1.75
C THR A 26 -4.03 5.90 -2.41
N VAL A 27 -4.95 4.93 -2.47
CA VAL A 27 -4.73 3.66 -3.17
C VAL A 27 -4.59 3.90 -4.68
N GLU A 28 -5.45 4.73 -5.27
CA GLU A 28 -5.38 5.06 -6.69
C GLU A 28 -4.09 5.84 -7.04
N ASP A 29 -3.65 6.74 -6.16
CA ASP A 29 -2.35 7.42 -6.30
C ASP A 29 -1.17 6.44 -6.26
N LEU A 30 -1.16 5.52 -5.29
CA LEU A 30 -0.13 4.47 -5.17
C LEU A 30 -0.09 3.54 -6.38
N ARG A 31 -1.26 3.26 -6.96
CA ARG A 31 -1.38 2.51 -8.22
C ARG A 31 -0.83 3.32 -9.41
N GLY A 32 -1.17 4.61 -9.49
CA GLY A 32 -0.64 5.52 -10.52
C GLY A 32 0.89 5.68 -10.46
N MET A 33 1.46 5.62 -9.26
CA MET A 33 2.90 5.65 -9.02
C MET A 33 3.61 4.31 -9.27
N GLY A 34 2.86 3.23 -9.55
CA GLY A 34 3.43 1.89 -9.76
C GLY A 34 3.95 1.21 -8.48
N VAL A 35 3.58 1.73 -7.31
CA VAL A 35 3.97 1.17 -6.01
C VAL A 35 3.17 -0.09 -5.68
N LEU A 36 1.92 -0.16 -6.18
CA LEU A 36 1.07 -1.34 -6.10
C LEU A 36 1.19 -2.17 -7.39
N ALA A 37 1.61 -3.42 -7.26
CA ALA A 37 1.58 -4.39 -8.35
C ALA A 37 0.34 -5.28 -8.22
N SER A 38 -0.54 -5.23 -9.22
CA SER A 38 -1.70 -6.13 -9.32
C SER A 38 -1.36 -7.35 -10.18
N GLN A 39 -1.65 -8.54 -9.67
CA GLN A 39 -1.77 -9.79 -10.44
C GLN A 39 -3.21 -10.31 -10.35
N GLY A 40 -4.17 -9.52 -10.86
CA GLY A 40 -5.60 -9.79 -10.71
C GLY A 40 -6.12 -9.28 -9.36
N GLU A 41 -6.80 -10.14 -8.59
CA GLU A 41 -7.27 -9.84 -7.21
C GLU A 41 -6.14 -9.88 -6.17
N LEU A 42 -4.92 -10.23 -6.60
CA LEU A 42 -3.76 -10.43 -5.76
C LEU A 42 -2.86 -9.19 -5.85
N TRP A 43 -2.69 -8.47 -4.73
CA TRP A 43 -1.95 -7.20 -4.69
C TRP A 43 -0.71 -7.32 -3.83
N GLU A 44 0.46 -7.01 -4.39
CA GLU A 44 1.68 -6.88 -3.61
C GLU A 44 1.71 -5.49 -2.94
N VAL A 45 1.72 -5.47 -1.60
CA VAL A 45 1.64 -4.24 -0.81
C VAL A 45 2.90 -3.93 -0.01
N GLY A 46 3.97 -4.73 -0.14
CA GLY A 46 5.20 -4.55 0.62
C GLY A 46 5.80 -3.16 0.45
N ALA A 47 5.97 -2.72 -0.80
CA ALA A 47 6.49 -1.39 -1.11
C ALA A 47 5.57 -0.25 -0.62
N ALA A 48 4.26 -0.43 -0.71
CA ALA A 48 3.28 0.55 -0.22
C ALA A 48 3.34 0.70 1.30
N ARG A 49 3.51 -0.40 2.02
CA ARG A 49 3.57 -0.40 3.49
C ARG A 49 4.86 0.22 4.01
N ASP A 50 5.99 -0.04 3.34
CA ASP A 50 7.26 0.60 3.68
C ASP A 50 7.22 2.10 3.37
N TYR A 51 6.65 2.50 2.22
CA TYR A 51 6.45 3.91 1.90
C TYR A 51 5.59 4.66 2.92
N LEU A 52 4.44 4.09 3.32
CA LEU A 52 3.56 4.70 4.33
C LEU A 52 4.23 4.80 5.69
N ARG A 53 5.06 3.82 6.06
CA ARG A 53 5.84 3.85 7.30
C ARG A 53 6.88 4.98 7.27
N ASP A 54 7.59 5.13 6.16
CA ASP A 54 8.60 6.18 6.00
C ASP A 54 7.96 7.58 6.00
N ALA A 55 6.80 7.74 5.36
CA ALA A 55 6.03 8.98 5.35
C ALA A 55 5.53 9.36 6.76
N ALA A 56 4.96 8.40 7.52
CA ALA A 56 4.53 8.63 8.90
C ALA A 56 5.71 8.95 9.83
N TRP A 57 6.87 8.34 9.60
CA TRP A 57 8.08 8.69 10.34
C TRP A 57 8.57 10.10 10.01
N ALA A 58 8.58 10.50 8.73
CA ALA A 58 8.96 11.85 8.33
C ALA A 58 8.01 12.92 8.90
N ASP A 59 6.71 12.65 8.90
CA ASP A 59 5.69 13.52 9.52
C ASP A 59 5.95 13.69 11.03
N SER A 60 6.28 12.60 11.73
CA SER A 60 6.60 12.64 13.17
C SER A 60 7.86 13.43 13.54
N LEU A 61 8.74 13.70 12.58
CA LEU A 61 9.97 14.47 12.76
C LEU A 61 9.81 15.97 12.46
N TRP A 62 8.76 16.36 11.74
CA TRP A 62 8.53 17.73 11.26
C TRP A 62 7.40 18.44 12.04
N HIS A 63 7.35 18.23 13.35
CA HIS A 63 6.49 18.98 14.28
C HIS A 63 7.20 20.18 14.92
#